data_AF-A0A831SNL3-F1
#
_entry.id   AF-A0A831SNL3-F1
#
_cell.length_a   1.000
_cell.length_b   1.000
_cell.length_c   1.000
_cell.angle_alpha   90.00
_cell.angle_beta   90.00
_cell.angle_gamma   90.00
#
_symmetry.space_group_name_H-M   'P 1'
#
loop_
_entity.id
_entity.type
_entity.pdbx_description
1 polymer ?
#
loop_
_entity_poly.entity_id
_entity_poly.type
_entity_poly.pdbx_seq_one_letter_code
_entity_poly.pdbx_strand_id
1 'polypeptide(L)'
;MWNLGKGETEVLTIAYENRSFKAIIDDAAARKCSKVLGIPFMGSGGILVLAKKRGIISSVDEALNALKVSGLWLSKDIEQIIKKKAGES
;
A
#
# COMPACT_ATOMS: atom_id res chain seq x y z
N MET A 1 15.91 -11.41 11.72
CA MET A 1 16.31 -11.38 10.30
C MET A 1 15.03 -11.45 9.47
N TRP A 2 14.80 -10.55 8.52
CA TRP A 2 13.60 -10.59 7.68
C TRP A 2 13.86 -11.51 6.50
N ASN A 3 12.91 -12.38 6.17
CA ASN A 3 13.01 -13.23 4.99
C ASN A 3 12.44 -12.46 3.79
N LEU A 4 13.17 -11.46 3.30
CA LEU A 4 12.76 -10.67 2.15
C LEU A 4 13.14 -11.37 0.86
N GLY A 5 12.23 -11.38 -0.10
CA GLY A 5 12.54 -11.81 -1.45
C GLY A 5 13.56 -10.90 -2.13
N LYS A 6 14.20 -11.38 -3.20
CA LYS A 6 15.14 -10.56 -4.00
C LYS A 6 14.48 -9.28 -4.53
N GLY A 7 13.28 -9.40 -5.11
CA GLY A 7 12.55 -8.23 -5.64
C GLY A 7 12.17 -7.22 -4.56
N GLU A 8 11.77 -7.66 -3.37
CA GLU A 8 11.48 -6.76 -2.24
C GLU A 8 12.74 -6.04 -1.76
N THR A 9 13.85 -6.78 -1.67
CA THR A 9 15.15 -6.22 -1.29
C THR A 9 15.58 -5.14 -2.26
N GLU A 10 15.41 -5.35 -3.57
CA GLU A 10 15.71 -4.36 -4.61
C GLU A 10 14.85 -3.10 -4.48
N VAL A 11 13.53 -3.24 -4.35
CA VAL A 11 12.60 -2.11 -4.16
C VAL A 11 12.99 -1.29 -2.92
N LEU A 12 13.31 -1.96 -1.81
CA LEU A 12 13.69 -1.31 -0.57
C LEU A 12 15.05 -0.63 -0.65
N THR A 13 16.00 -1.24 -1.34
CA THR A 13 17.33 -0.66 -1.57
C THR A 13 17.20 0.65 -2.34
N ILE A 14 16.46 0.64 -3.45
CA ILE A 14 16.25 1.84 -4.27
C ILE A 14 15.54 2.94 -3.45
N ALA A 15 14.52 2.60 -2.66
CA ALA A 15 13.80 3.57 -1.84
C ALA A 15 14.63 4.08 -0.64
N TYR A 16 15.55 3.26 -0.12
CA TYR A 16 16.47 3.66 0.94
C TYR A 16 17.51 4.67 0.42
N GLU A 17 18.04 4.44 -0.78
CA GLU A 17 18.98 5.34 -1.45
C GLU A 17 18.30 6.63 -1.92
N ASN A 18 17.01 6.57 -2.29
CA ASN A 18 16.24 7.70 -2.81
C ASN A 18 15.11 8.07 -1.86
N ARG A 19 15.41 8.86 -0.82
CA ARG A 19 14.45 9.20 0.25
C ARG A 19 13.23 10.03 -0.18
N SER A 20 13.25 10.59 -1.39
CA SER A 20 12.08 11.23 -2.00
C SER A 20 11.04 10.23 -2.49
N PHE A 21 11.41 8.96 -2.66
CA PHE A 21 10.53 7.91 -3.12
C PHE A 21 9.78 7.25 -1.97
N LYS A 22 8.64 6.67 -2.32
CA LYS A 22 7.83 5.86 -1.43
C LYS A 22 7.71 4.47 -2.01
N ALA A 23 8.27 3.48 -1.33
CA ALA A 23 8.22 2.09 -1.77
C ALA A 23 6.78 1.58 -1.79
N ILE A 24 6.38 0.90 -2.87
CA ILE A 24 5.11 0.17 -2.90
C ILE A 24 5.37 -1.24 -2.39
N ILE A 25 4.71 -1.61 -1.28
CA ILE A 25 4.97 -2.86 -0.58
C ILE A 25 3.67 -3.51 -0.15
N ASP A 26 3.46 -4.72 -0.63
CA ASP A 26 2.30 -5.54 -0.26
C ASP A 26 2.64 -6.67 0.72
N ASP A 27 3.91 -7.06 0.86
CA ASP A 27 4.35 -8.07 1.83
C ASP A 27 4.52 -7.53 3.28
N ALA A 28 4.19 -8.38 4.26
CA ALA A 28 4.22 -8.02 5.67
C ALA A 28 5.64 -7.93 6.25
N ALA A 29 6.57 -8.80 5.84
CA ALA A 29 7.96 -8.75 6.26
C ALA A 29 8.66 -7.51 5.69
N ALA A 30 8.43 -7.19 4.42
CA ALA A 30 8.95 -5.98 3.77
C ALA A 30 8.38 -4.68 4.40
N ARG A 31 7.11 -4.69 4.85
CA ARG A 31 6.55 -3.55 5.62
C ARG A 31 7.21 -3.39 6.99
N LYS A 32 7.43 -4.48 7.71
CA LYS A 32 8.17 -4.45 9.00
C LYS A 32 9.59 -3.94 8.78
N CYS A 33 10.23 -4.41 7.70
CA CYS A 33 11.54 -3.96 7.27
C CYS A 33 11.61 -2.45 7.10
N SER A 34 10.73 -1.93 6.26
CA SER A 34 10.66 -0.52 5.91
C SER A 34 10.46 0.36 7.14
N LYS A 35 9.61 -0.06 8.08
CA LYS A 35 9.39 0.67 9.33
C LYS A 35 10.67 0.80 10.15
N VAL A 36 11.42 -0.30 10.29
CA VAL A 36 12.67 -0.30 11.07
C VAL A 36 13.78 0.50 10.37
N LEU A 37 13.85 0.45 9.04
CA LEU A 37 14.83 1.20 8.25
C LEU A 37 14.42 2.66 7.96
N GLY A 38 13.27 3.11 8.45
CA GLY A 38 12.72 4.44 8.17
C GLY A 38 12.48 4.70 6.68
N ILE A 39 12.20 3.67 5.89
CA ILE A 39 11.90 3.79 4.47
C ILE A 39 10.42 4.17 4.33
N PRO A 40 10.08 5.31 3.69
CA PRO A 40 8.70 5.64 3.39
C PRO A 40 8.09 4.57 2.49
N PHE A 41 6.93 4.02 2.87
CA PHE A 41 6.24 3.03 2.04
C PHE A 41 4.72 3.27 1.97
N MET A 42 4.09 2.63 0.99
CA MET A 42 2.65 2.61 0.75
C MET A 42 2.25 1.21 0.25
N GLY A 43 1.04 0.78 0.56
CA GLY A 43 0.45 -0.43 -0.04
C GLY A 43 -0.68 -0.09 -0.99
N SER A 44 -1.22 -1.09 -1.67
CA SER A 44 -2.31 -0.95 -2.65
C SER A 44 -3.51 -0.12 -2.16
N GLY A 45 -3.96 -0.31 -0.91
CA GLY A 45 -5.04 0.51 -0.34
C GLY A 45 -4.71 2.01 -0.20
N GLY A 46 -3.44 2.34 0.06
CA GLY A 46 -2.98 3.73 0.09
C GLY A 46 -2.97 4.38 -1.29
N ILE A 47 -2.70 3.59 -2.34
CA ILE A 47 -2.77 4.04 -3.73
C ILE A 47 -4.21 4.41 -4.09
N LEU A 48 -5.20 3.61 -3.70
CA LEU A 48 -6.61 3.93 -3.95
C LEU A 48 -7.03 5.25 -3.28
N VAL A 49 -6.66 5.45 -2.01
CA VAL A 49 -6.93 6.70 -1.29
C VAL A 49 -6.27 7.88 -2.01
N LEU A 50 -5.02 7.71 -2.48
CA LEU A 50 -4.31 8.75 -3.21
C LEU A 50 -4.98 9.07 -4.54
N ALA A 51 -5.42 8.06 -5.29
CA ALA A 51 -6.11 8.21 -6.56
C ALA A 51 -7.43 8.98 -6.38
N LYS A 52 -8.22 8.64 -5.35
CA LYS A 52 -9.45 9.36 -5.00
C LYS A 52 -9.18 10.81 -4.66
N LYS A 53 -8.19 11.08 -3.79
CA LYS A 53 -7.82 12.46 -3.42
C LYS A 53 -7.33 13.31 -4.59
N ARG A 54 -6.83 12.66 -5.65
CA ARG A 54 -6.41 13.31 -6.89
C ARG A 54 -7.53 13.39 -7.94
N GLY A 55 -8.74 12.91 -7.64
CA GLY A 55 -9.86 12.90 -8.59
C GLY A 55 -9.70 11.90 -9.74
N ILE A 56 -8.78 10.93 -9.64
CA ILE A 56 -8.54 9.91 -10.69
C ILE A 56 -9.64 8.85 -10.66
N ILE A 57 -10.12 8.51 -9.46
CA ILE A 57 -11.25 7.60 -9.27
C ILE A 57 -12.37 8.31 -8.51
N SER A 58 -13.61 7.98 -8.86
CA SER A 58 -14.82 8.52 -8.25
C SER A 58 -15.22 7.80 -6.97
N SER A 59 -14.80 6.54 -6.77
CA SER A 59 -15.18 5.70 -5.63
C SER A 59 -14.06 4.74 -5.23
N VAL A 60 -13.64 4.78 -3.97
CA VAL A 60 -12.69 3.81 -3.41
C VAL A 60 -13.39 2.48 -3.11
N ASP A 61 -14.67 2.51 -2.71
CA ASP A 61 -15.47 1.30 -2.55
C ASP A 61 -15.53 0.45 -3.84
N GLU A 62 -15.84 1.07 -4.98
CA GLU A 62 -15.89 0.36 -6.27
C GLU A 62 -14.53 -0.25 -6.63
N ALA A 63 -13.45 0.52 -6.46
CA ALA A 63 -12.10 0.05 -6.73
C ALA A 63 -11.68 -1.11 -5.78
N LEU A 64 -12.04 -1.03 -4.50
CA LEU A 64 -11.80 -2.11 -3.53
C LEU A 64 -12.57 -3.38 -3.91
N ASN A 65 -13.82 -3.24 -4.34
CA ASN A 65 -14.62 -4.38 -4.78
C ASN A 65 -14.01 -5.04 -6.03
N ALA A 66 -13.53 -4.26 -7.00
CA ALA A 66 -12.83 -4.78 -8.17
C ALA A 66 -11.54 -5.54 -7.80
N LEU A 67 -10.75 -5.04 -6.84
CA LEU A 67 -9.55 -5.72 -6.38
C LEU A 67 -9.87 -7.03 -5.64
N LYS A 68 -10.93 -7.06 -4.82
CA LYS A 68 -11.38 -8.29 -4.14
C LYS A 68 -11.80 -9.36 -5.14
N VAL A 69 -12.57 -8.98 -6.16
CA VAL A 69 -12.97 -9.90 -7.25
C VAL A 69 -11.74 -10.44 -7.98
N SER A 70 -10.69 -9.63 -8.09
CA SER A 70 -9.41 -10.02 -8.69
C SER A 70 -8.49 -10.82 -7.75
N GLY A 71 -8.95 -11.17 -6.53
CA GLY A 71 -8.24 -12.03 -5.59
C GLY A 71 -7.51 -11.32 -4.44
N LEU A 72 -7.64 -9.99 -4.30
CA LEU A 72 -7.08 -9.29 -3.15
C LEU A 72 -7.83 -9.64 -1.87
N TRP A 73 -7.12 -10.25 -0.91
CA TRP A 73 -7.64 -10.48 0.44
C TRP A 73 -7.40 -9.27 1.34
N LEU A 74 -8.48 -8.77 1.94
CA LEU A 74 -8.45 -7.63 2.84
C LEU A 74 -9.43 -7.88 4.00
N SER A 75 -9.02 -7.61 5.24
CA SER A 75 -9.96 -7.66 6.36
C SER A 75 -10.95 -6.50 6.26
N LYS A 76 -12.16 -6.70 6.81
CA LYS A 76 -13.19 -5.65 6.88
C LYS A 76 -12.67 -4.40 7.58
N ASP A 77 -11.85 -4.55 8.62
CA ASP A 77 -11.29 -3.41 9.36
C ASP A 77 -10.37 -2.55 8.49
N ILE A 78 -9.51 -3.18 7.68
CA ILE A 78 -8.62 -2.45 6.78
C ILE A 78 -9.41 -1.79 5.66
N GLU A 79 -10.45 -2.44 5.14
CA GLU A 79 -11.37 -1.87 4.17
C GLU A 79 -12.00 -0.57 4.69
N GLN A 80 -12.54 -0.61 5.90
CA GLN A 80 -13.15 0.54 6.55
C GLN A 80 -12.14 1.67 6.81
N ILE A 81 -10.92 1.33 7.20
CA ILE A 81 -9.84 2.32 7.34
C ILE A 81 -9.54 3.00 5.99
N ILE A 82 -9.53 2.24 4.89
CA ILE A 82 -9.27 2.78 3.56
C ILE A 82 -10.40 3.74 3.13
N LYS A 83 -11.66 3.31 3.25
CA LYS A 83 -12.84 4.13 2.96
C LYS A 83 -12.86 5.42 3.75
N LYS A 84 -12.68 5.33 5.07
CA LYS A 84 -12.61 6.50 5.96
C LYS A 84 -11.48 7.46 5.56
N LYS A 85 -10.30 6.96 5.19
CA LYS A 85 -9.18 7.79 4.71
C LYS A 85 -9.44 8.45 3.36
N ALA A 86 -10.34 7.88 2.56
CA ALA A 86 -10.82 8.40 1.29
C ALA A 86 -11.98 9.40 1.44
N GLY A 87 -12.54 9.56 2.65
CA GLY A 87 -13.74 10.37 2.89
C GLY A 87 -15.04 9.63 2.53
N GLU A 88 -15.01 8.31 2.45
CA GLU A 88 -16.16 7.44 2.19
C GLU A 88 -16.63 6.76 3.50
N SER A 89 -17.88 6.28 3.50
CA SER A 89 -18.51 5.56 4.63
C SER A 89 -18.60 4.07 4.36
#